data_AF-A0A2E9CGK4-F1
#
_entry.id   AF-A0A2E9CGK4-F1
#
_cell.length_a   1.000
_cell.length_b   1.000
_cell.length_c   1.000
_cell.angle_alpha   90.00
_cell.angle_beta   90.00
_cell.angle_gamma   90.00
#
_symmetry.space_group_name_H-M   'P 1'
#
loop_
_entity.id
_entity.type
_entity.pdbx_description
1 polymer ?
#
loop_
_entity_poly.entity_id
_entity_poly.type
_entity_poly.pdbx_seq_one_letter_code
_entity_poly.pdbx_strand_id
1 'polypeptide(L)'
;MTEKIARLRAQMRDLAAREEEVRNAPDQQVSLTDPDARAMTSAGRGTSIVGYNLQAAVDAEHHLIVAHELLNIGNDRGQLSSMAAKAKAAMGVDTLDAIADKGYFKGEDIRTCEGMGVTAFVPRPLTSGAKAKGRFGKPDFVYLEQENVYRCPAGEDLIYRYTSVEDGLTLHSYWSSNCQTCALHDQCTTGKERRVRRWEHEAVVEAMERRLDRTPEAMRIRRQTVEHPFGTLKAWMGSTHFQMKTLKNVRTEASLHILAYNFKRLVAILGVRPMIAAIQT
;
A
#
# COMPACT_ATOMS: atom_id res chain seq x y z
N MET A 1 -28.11 43.20 -3.23
CA MET A 1 -28.73 41.86 -3.03
C MET A 1 -28.82 41.07 -4.35
N THR A 2 -29.28 41.70 -5.44
CA THR A 2 -29.40 41.11 -6.80
C THR A 2 -28.09 40.56 -7.37
N GLU A 3 -26.98 41.29 -7.19
CA GLU A 3 -25.65 40.91 -7.68
C GLU A 3 -25.10 39.65 -6.98
N LYS A 4 -25.34 39.51 -5.67
CA LYS A 4 -24.97 38.31 -4.89
C LYS A 4 -25.74 37.08 -5.36
N ILE A 5 -27.03 37.23 -5.66
CA ILE A 5 -27.87 36.17 -6.22
C ILE A 5 -27.40 35.78 -7.62
N ALA A 6 -27.04 36.75 -8.47
CA ALA A 6 -26.50 36.49 -9.80
C ALA A 6 -25.18 35.69 -9.75
N ARG A 7 -24.27 36.07 -8.83
CA ARG A 7 -23.01 35.35 -8.60
C ARG A 7 -23.24 33.91 -8.14
N LEU A 8 -24.16 33.69 -7.20
CA LEU A 8 -24.49 32.35 -6.71
C LEU A 8 -25.11 31.48 -7.82
N ARG A 9 -26.01 32.04 -8.63
CA ARG A 9 -26.59 31.32 -9.77
C ARG A 9 -25.53 30.96 -10.83
N ALA A 10 -24.56 31.84 -11.08
CA ALA A 10 -23.44 31.55 -11.97
C ALA A 10 -22.55 30.42 -11.41
N GLN A 11 -22.24 30.47 -10.11
CA GLN A 11 -21.48 29.44 -9.43
C GLN A 11 -22.19 28.08 -9.45
N MET A 12 -23.52 28.04 -9.25
CA MET A 12 -24.28 26.79 -9.35
C MET A 12 -24.23 26.17 -10.76
N ARG A 13 -24.26 27.00 -11.81
CA ARG A 13 -24.12 26.50 -13.19
C ARG A 13 -22.72 25.95 -13.47
N ASP A 14 -21.68 26.63 -13.01
CA ASP A 14 -20.29 26.15 -13.11
C ASP A 14 -20.11 24.82 -12.36
N LEU A 15 -20.66 24.71 -11.14
CA LEU A 15 -20.62 23.47 -10.37
C LEU A 15 -21.37 22.32 -11.05
N ALA A 16 -22.54 22.57 -11.63
CA ALA A 16 -23.30 21.55 -12.35
C ALA A 16 -22.56 21.05 -13.61
N ALA A 17 -21.90 21.94 -14.34
CA ALA A 17 -21.06 21.57 -15.49
C ALA A 17 -19.86 20.72 -15.07
N ARG A 18 -19.19 21.10 -13.96
CA ARG A 18 -18.07 20.31 -13.41
C ARG A 18 -18.49 18.98 -12.83
N GLU A 19 -19.68 18.88 -12.24
CA GLU A 19 -20.22 17.60 -11.76
C GLU A 19 -20.32 16.60 -12.92
N GLU A 20 -20.78 17.05 -14.08
CA GLU A 20 -20.87 16.21 -15.26
C GLU A 20 -19.49 15.85 -15.84
N GLU A 21 -18.54 16.79 -15.84
CA GLU A 21 -17.15 16.52 -16.22
C GLU A 21 -16.51 15.45 -15.31
N VAL A 22 -16.71 15.56 -14.00
CA VAL A 22 -16.25 14.58 -13.01
C VAL A 22 -16.92 13.23 -13.21
N ARG A 23 -18.24 13.19 -13.47
CA ARG A 23 -18.98 11.94 -13.71
C ARG A 23 -18.45 11.18 -14.93
N ASN A 24 -18.05 11.91 -15.97
CA ASN A 24 -17.53 11.35 -17.22
C ASN A 24 -16.04 10.99 -17.17
N ALA A 25 -15.30 11.45 -16.16
CA ALA A 25 -13.91 11.07 -15.96
C ALA A 25 -13.80 9.59 -15.52
N PRO A 26 -12.87 8.79 -16.07
CA PRO A 26 -12.76 7.35 -15.79
C PRO A 26 -12.61 6.99 -14.31
N ASP A 27 -11.96 7.85 -13.53
CA ASP A 27 -11.69 7.71 -12.10
C ASP A 27 -12.48 8.69 -11.24
N GLN A 28 -13.48 9.34 -11.84
CA GLN A 28 -14.34 10.35 -11.22
C GLN A 28 -13.56 11.46 -10.50
N GLN A 29 -12.41 11.85 -11.06
CA GLN A 29 -11.59 12.94 -10.57
C GLN A 29 -11.15 13.84 -11.72
N VAL A 30 -11.28 15.15 -11.52
CA VAL A 30 -10.78 16.16 -12.45
C VAL A 30 -9.92 17.13 -11.66
N SER A 31 -8.67 17.28 -12.09
CA SER A 31 -7.73 18.25 -11.55
C SER A 31 -7.74 19.51 -12.40
N LEU A 32 -7.92 20.66 -11.76
CA LEU A 32 -8.04 21.96 -12.45
C LEU A 32 -6.70 22.54 -12.91
N THR A 33 -5.58 22.01 -12.41
CA THR A 33 -4.24 22.58 -12.65
C THR A 33 -3.35 21.67 -13.50
N ASP A 34 -3.40 20.37 -13.27
CA ASP A 34 -2.66 19.34 -14.00
C ASP A 34 -3.57 18.12 -14.24
N PRO A 35 -3.92 17.79 -15.50
CA PRO A 35 -4.92 16.77 -15.80
C PRO A 35 -4.58 15.36 -15.31
N ASP A 36 -3.31 15.05 -15.07
CA ASP A 36 -2.88 13.72 -14.61
C ASP A 36 -2.70 13.63 -13.08
N ALA A 37 -2.73 14.76 -12.37
CA ALA A 37 -2.61 14.77 -10.92
C ALA A 37 -3.90 14.24 -10.25
N ARG A 38 -3.76 13.55 -9.12
CA ARG A 38 -4.89 12.96 -8.38
C ARG A 38 -4.87 13.30 -6.90
N ALA A 39 -6.03 13.19 -6.26
CA ALA A 39 -6.13 13.35 -4.82
C ALA A 39 -5.41 12.19 -4.12
N MET A 40 -4.36 12.51 -3.37
CA MET A 40 -3.58 11.55 -2.61
C MET A 40 -4.21 11.30 -1.25
N THR A 41 -4.26 10.04 -0.83
CA THR A 41 -4.73 9.66 0.50
C THR A 41 -3.71 10.15 1.53
N SER A 42 -4.00 11.26 2.23
CA SER A 42 -3.17 11.76 3.31
C SER A 42 -3.74 11.32 4.67
N ALA A 43 -2.89 11.21 5.69
CA ALA A 43 -3.31 10.80 7.03
C ALA A 43 -4.15 11.85 7.79
N GLY A 44 -4.37 13.03 7.23
CA GLY A 44 -5.10 14.14 7.85
C GLY A 44 -6.58 14.16 7.47
N ARG A 45 -7.46 14.39 8.45
CA ARG A 45 -8.90 14.60 8.19
C ARG A 45 -9.09 15.85 7.34
N GLY A 46 -9.54 15.68 6.09
CA GLY A 46 -10.05 16.75 5.23
C GLY A 46 -9.02 17.45 4.34
N THR A 47 -7.77 17.01 4.30
CA THR A 47 -6.72 17.62 3.45
C THR A 47 -6.15 16.62 2.45
N SER A 48 -6.83 16.39 1.34
CA SER A 48 -6.24 15.65 0.22
C SER A 48 -5.24 16.57 -0.52
N ILE A 49 -4.01 16.12 -0.67
CA ILE A 49 -3.02 16.80 -1.51
C ILE A 49 -3.22 16.30 -2.94
N VAL A 50 -3.37 17.21 -3.90
CA VAL A 50 -3.43 16.85 -5.33
C VAL A 50 -1.99 16.73 -5.84
N GLY A 51 -1.63 15.56 -6.37
CA GLY A 51 -0.28 15.32 -6.85
C GLY A 51 -0.10 13.93 -7.45
N TYR A 52 1.13 13.42 -7.34
CA TYR A 52 1.54 12.13 -7.85
C TYR A 52 2.09 11.28 -6.72
N ASN A 53 1.95 9.96 -6.86
CA ASN A 53 2.49 9.00 -5.93
C ASN A 53 3.85 8.47 -6.45
N LEU A 54 4.95 8.85 -5.78
CA LEU A 54 6.29 8.35 -6.07
C LEU A 54 6.59 7.10 -5.24
N GLN A 55 6.63 5.97 -5.92
CA GLN A 55 7.09 4.69 -5.40
C GLN A 55 8.62 4.60 -5.54
N ALA A 56 9.30 4.10 -4.51
CA ALA A 56 10.75 3.89 -4.56
C ALA A 56 11.16 2.66 -3.75
N ALA A 57 12.06 1.86 -4.31
CA ALA A 57 12.79 0.81 -3.63
C ALA A 57 14.22 1.30 -3.37
N VAL A 58 14.66 1.16 -2.13
CA VAL A 58 15.94 1.69 -1.66
C VAL A 58 16.74 0.54 -1.05
N ASP A 59 17.99 0.40 -1.50
CA ASP A 59 18.95 -0.51 -0.90
C ASP A 59 19.26 -0.09 0.56
N ALA A 60 19.27 -1.07 1.46
CA ALA A 60 19.47 -0.85 2.88
C ALA A 60 20.93 -0.57 3.27
N GLU A 61 21.90 -1.00 2.46
CA GLU A 61 23.32 -0.87 2.81
C GLU A 61 23.88 0.51 2.43
N HIS A 62 23.62 0.95 1.20
CA HIS A 62 24.20 2.16 0.62
C HIS A 62 23.20 3.30 0.46
N HIS A 63 21.92 3.08 0.78
CA HIS A 63 20.82 4.03 0.58
C HIS A 63 20.69 4.48 -0.89
N LEU A 64 20.98 3.60 -1.85
CA LEU A 64 20.76 3.89 -3.27
C LEU A 64 19.31 3.58 -3.63
N ILE A 65 18.68 4.45 -4.40
CA ILE A 65 17.36 4.17 -4.96
C ILE A 65 17.56 3.24 -6.16
N VAL A 66 17.21 1.97 -6.02
CA VAL A 66 17.44 0.93 -7.04
C VAL A 66 16.30 0.82 -8.03
N ALA A 67 15.09 1.23 -7.65
CA ALA A 67 13.95 1.32 -8.55
C ALA A 67 13.02 2.43 -8.09
N HIS A 68 12.35 3.09 -9.04
CA HIS A 68 11.31 4.08 -8.75
C HIS A 68 10.23 4.06 -9.82
N GLU A 69 9.03 4.50 -9.43
CA GLU A 69 7.92 4.70 -10.35
C GLU A 69 7.02 5.82 -9.86
N LEU A 70 6.63 6.70 -10.78
CA LEU A 70 5.64 7.73 -10.50
C LEU A 70 4.28 7.30 -11.06
N LEU A 71 3.27 7.32 -10.19
CA LEU A 71 1.90 6.92 -10.49
C LEU A 71 0.93 8.07 -10.20
N ASN A 72 -0.22 8.03 -10.86
CA ASN A 72 -1.38 8.86 -10.55
C ASN A 72 -2.41 8.10 -9.69
N ILE A 73 -1.98 7.05 -8.97
CA ILE A 73 -2.84 6.26 -8.09
C ILE A 73 -2.64 6.76 -6.64
N GLY A 74 -3.74 7.15 -5.99
CA GLY A 74 -3.70 7.83 -4.68
C GLY A 74 -3.40 6.97 -3.45
N ASN A 75 -2.98 5.72 -3.64
CA ASN A 75 -2.59 4.81 -2.56
C ASN A 75 -1.49 3.84 -3.03
N ASP A 76 -0.82 3.20 -2.06
CA ASP A 76 0.30 2.27 -2.31
C ASP A 76 -0.15 0.81 -2.44
N ARG A 77 -1.45 0.54 -2.29
CA ARG A 77 -1.98 -0.83 -2.35
C ARG A 77 -1.86 -1.34 -3.78
N GLY A 78 -1.28 -2.54 -3.94
CA GLY A 78 -1.06 -3.13 -5.26
C GLY A 78 0.30 -2.80 -5.89
N GLN A 79 1.18 -2.06 -5.19
CA GLN A 79 2.47 -1.63 -5.74
C GLN A 79 3.67 -2.45 -5.24
N LEU A 80 3.48 -3.36 -4.29
CA LEU A 80 4.57 -4.09 -3.64
C LEU A 80 5.30 -5.02 -4.62
N SER A 81 4.52 -5.86 -5.32
CA SER A 81 5.06 -6.86 -6.25
C SER A 81 5.77 -6.21 -7.44
N SER A 82 5.17 -5.18 -8.05
CA SER A 82 5.77 -4.41 -9.14
C SER A 82 7.11 -3.79 -8.74
N MET A 83 7.15 -3.09 -7.60
CA MET A 83 8.37 -2.43 -7.13
C MET A 83 9.47 -3.42 -6.73
N ALA A 84 9.11 -4.53 -6.09
CA ALA A 84 10.06 -5.57 -5.74
C ALA A 84 10.65 -6.26 -6.98
N ALA A 85 9.85 -6.53 -8.01
CA ALA A 85 10.34 -7.08 -9.27
C ALA A 85 11.33 -6.14 -9.96
N LYS A 86 11.04 -4.83 -10.00
CA LYS A 86 11.95 -3.82 -10.55
C LYS A 86 13.25 -3.71 -9.76
N ALA A 87 13.17 -3.72 -8.43
CA ALA A 87 14.36 -3.71 -7.57
C ALA A 87 15.22 -4.95 -7.79
N LYS A 88 14.60 -6.14 -7.83
CA LYS A 88 15.28 -7.41 -8.10
C LYS A 88 16.01 -7.39 -9.44
N ALA A 89 15.35 -6.93 -10.49
CA ALA A 89 15.94 -6.80 -11.83
C ALA A 89 17.10 -5.79 -11.86
N ALA A 90 16.93 -4.62 -11.23
CA ALA A 90 17.96 -3.58 -11.18
C ALA A 90 19.19 -4.00 -10.38
N MET A 91 19.01 -4.79 -9.32
CA MET A 91 20.11 -5.31 -8.50
C MET A 91 20.75 -6.58 -9.08
N GLY A 92 20.11 -7.23 -10.06
CA GLY A 92 20.62 -8.46 -10.66
C GLY A 92 20.69 -9.65 -9.68
N VAL A 93 19.78 -9.71 -8.70
CA VAL A 93 19.76 -10.75 -7.66
C VAL A 93 18.59 -11.72 -7.87
N ASP A 94 18.76 -12.97 -7.44
CA ASP A 94 17.70 -13.98 -7.51
C ASP A 94 16.71 -13.89 -6.34
N THR A 95 17.14 -13.35 -5.20
CA THR A 95 16.31 -13.22 -4.01
C THR A 95 16.58 -11.89 -3.31
N LEU A 96 15.55 -11.30 -2.71
CA LEU A 96 15.69 -10.14 -1.82
C LEU A 96 14.62 -10.12 -0.74
N ASP A 97 14.91 -9.41 0.35
CA ASP A 97 13.95 -9.10 1.39
C ASP A 97 13.34 -7.71 1.13
N ALA A 98 12.01 -7.66 0.98
CA ALA A 98 11.26 -6.44 0.72
C ALA A 98 10.52 -5.98 1.98
N ILE A 99 11.00 -4.90 2.61
CA ILE A 99 10.39 -4.31 3.80
C ILE A 99 9.57 -3.09 3.40
N ALA A 100 8.25 -3.12 3.62
CA ALA A 100 7.36 -2.05 3.21
C ALA A 100 6.39 -1.62 4.33
N ASP A 101 5.75 -0.47 4.13
CA ASP A 101 4.71 0.04 5.03
C ASP A 101 3.37 -0.72 4.83
N LYS A 102 2.52 -0.74 5.86
CA LYS A 102 1.15 -1.28 5.83
C LYS A 102 0.30 -0.83 4.62
N GLY A 103 0.57 0.33 4.02
CA GLY A 103 -0.09 0.81 2.81
C GLY A 103 0.08 -0.13 1.60
N TYR A 104 1.21 -0.85 1.55
CA TYR A 104 1.54 -1.82 0.51
C TYR A 104 0.91 -3.20 0.74
N PHE A 105 0.19 -3.41 1.85
CA PHE A 105 -0.35 -4.72 2.19
C PHE A 105 -1.47 -5.14 1.21
N LYS A 106 -1.21 -6.19 0.42
CA LYS A 106 -2.18 -6.87 -0.43
C LYS A 106 -1.78 -8.35 -0.54
N GLY A 107 -2.69 -9.28 -0.20
CA GLY A 107 -2.39 -10.72 -0.16
C GLY A 107 -1.85 -11.26 -1.49
N GLU A 108 -2.46 -10.86 -2.61
CA GLU A 108 -2.01 -11.21 -3.96
C GLU A 108 -0.58 -10.75 -4.26
N ASP A 109 -0.20 -9.55 -3.82
CA ASP A 109 1.16 -9.04 -4.01
C ASP A 109 2.16 -9.83 -3.16
N ILE A 110 1.82 -10.14 -1.91
CA ILE A 110 2.68 -10.93 -1.02
C ILE A 110 2.92 -12.32 -1.64
N ARG A 111 1.87 -12.96 -2.16
CA ARG A 111 1.99 -14.23 -2.89
C ARG A 111 2.86 -14.11 -4.14
N THR A 112 2.67 -13.04 -4.90
CA THR A 112 3.46 -12.77 -6.11
C THR A 112 4.93 -12.59 -5.74
N CYS A 113 5.23 -11.86 -4.66
CA CYS A 113 6.57 -11.71 -4.11
C CYS A 113 7.22 -13.06 -3.78
N GLU A 114 6.55 -13.93 -3.01
CA GLU A 114 7.12 -15.24 -2.70
C GLU A 114 7.38 -16.08 -3.95
N GLY A 115 6.46 -16.04 -4.92
CA GLY A 115 6.62 -16.75 -6.20
C GLY A 115 7.81 -16.26 -7.04
N MET A 116 8.28 -15.03 -6.83
CA MET A 116 9.44 -14.47 -7.52
C MET A 116 10.71 -14.39 -6.64
N GLY A 117 10.75 -15.11 -5.51
CA GLY A 117 11.93 -15.15 -4.63
C GLY A 117 12.10 -13.88 -3.77
N VAL A 118 11.03 -13.12 -3.57
CA VAL A 118 11.03 -11.92 -2.72
C VAL A 118 10.35 -12.24 -1.38
N THR A 119 11.09 -12.12 -0.28
CA THR A 119 10.53 -12.27 1.07
C THR A 119 9.92 -10.94 1.53
N ALA A 120 8.61 -10.85 1.61
CA ALA A 120 7.94 -9.62 2.04
C ALA A 120 7.84 -9.50 3.57
N PHE A 121 8.08 -8.29 4.08
CA PHE A 121 7.88 -7.86 5.47
C PHE A 121 6.96 -6.64 5.49
N VAL A 122 5.65 -6.86 5.58
CA VAL A 122 4.63 -5.80 5.49
C VAL A 122 3.61 -5.93 6.62
N PRO A 123 3.41 -4.91 7.48
CA PRO A 123 2.42 -5.01 8.55
C PRO A 123 1.00 -5.16 8.00
N ARG A 124 0.24 -6.15 8.49
CA ARG A 124 -1.19 -6.30 8.17
C ARG A 124 -2.00 -5.16 8.82
N PRO A 125 -2.83 -4.42 8.07
CA PRO A 125 -3.73 -3.43 8.66
C PRO A 125 -4.78 -4.07 9.56
N LEU A 126 -4.91 -3.59 10.79
CA LEU A 126 -5.93 -4.02 11.75
C LEU A 126 -7.20 -3.16 11.62
N THR A 127 -7.80 -3.07 10.44
CA THR A 127 -8.92 -2.16 10.15
C THR A 127 -10.31 -2.82 10.24
N SER A 128 -10.44 -4.00 10.83
CA SER A 128 -11.75 -4.65 10.91
C SER A 128 -12.73 -3.81 11.73
N GLY A 129 -13.91 -3.51 11.16
CA GLY A 129 -14.97 -2.75 11.83
C GLY A 129 -15.50 -3.43 13.10
N ALA A 130 -15.24 -4.73 13.27
CA ALA A 130 -15.48 -5.47 14.51
C ALA A 130 -14.53 -5.02 15.64
N LYS A 131 -13.22 -4.98 15.37
CA LYS A 131 -12.21 -4.55 16.35
C LYS A 131 -12.37 -3.09 16.74
N ALA A 132 -12.74 -2.22 15.79
CA ALA A 132 -13.07 -0.82 16.07
C ALA A 132 -14.25 -0.65 17.06
N LYS A 133 -15.13 -1.65 17.14
CA LYS A 133 -16.27 -1.71 18.07
C LYS A 133 -16.00 -2.58 19.30
N GLY A 134 -14.73 -2.93 19.55
CA GLY A 134 -14.32 -3.75 20.70
C GLY A 134 -14.69 -5.24 20.61
N ARG A 135 -15.12 -5.73 19.44
CA ARG A 135 -15.44 -7.16 19.22
C ARG A 135 -14.23 -7.95 18.75
N PHE A 136 -14.29 -9.26 18.94
CA PHE A 136 -13.27 -10.18 18.42
C PHE A 136 -13.04 -9.98 16.92
N GLY A 137 -11.78 -9.79 16.53
CA GLY A 137 -11.28 -9.71 15.18
C GLY A 137 -10.88 -11.08 14.64
N LYS A 138 -10.44 -11.15 13.37
CA LYS A 138 -9.89 -12.38 12.79
C LYS A 138 -8.69 -12.96 13.59
N PRO A 139 -7.77 -12.15 14.17
CA PRO A 139 -6.64 -12.68 14.95
C PRO A 139 -7.04 -13.48 16.19
N ASP A 140 -8.26 -13.30 16.70
CA ASP A 140 -8.75 -14.05 17.87
C ASP A 140 -9.22 -15.47 17.50
N PHE A 141 -9.20 -15.84 16.22
CA PHE A 141 -9.60 -17.15 15.70
C PHE A 141 -8.38 -17.89 15.16
N VAL A 142 -8.16 -19.10 15.65
CA VAL A 142 -6.99 -19.92 15.27
C VAL A 142 -7.40 -20.91 14.20
N TYR A 143 -6.70 -20.91 13.06
CA TYR A 143 -6.91 -21.92 12.02
C TYR A 143 -6.16 -23.20 12.36
N LEU A 144 -6.88 -24.32 12.38
CA LEU A 144 -6.33 -25.67 12.58
C LEU A 144 -6.28 -26.36 11.21
N GLU A 145 -5.10 -26.35 10.59
CA GLU A 145 -4.90 -26.83 9.21
C GLU A 145 -5.24 -28.31 9.04
N GLN A 146 -4.88 -29.15 10.02
CA GLN A 146 -5.09 -30.60 9.98
C GLN A 146 -6.57 -30.99 9.93
N GLU A 147 -7.43 -30.18 10.56
CA GLU A 147 -8.87 -30.44 10.68
C GLU A 147 -9.68 -29.57 9.70
N ASN A 148 -9.03 -28.60 9.05
CA ASN A 148 -9.66 -27.57 8.22
C ASN A 148 -10.81 -26.85 8.95
N VAL A 149 -10.54 -26.40 10.18
CA VAL A 149 -11.50 -25.64 11.01
C VAL A 149 -10.86 -24.39 11.58
N TYR A 150 -11.68 -23.44 12.00
CA TYR A 150 -11.25 -22.34 12.87
C TYR A 150 -11.72 -22.57 14.30
N ARG A 151 -10.82 -22.55 15.27
CA ARG A 151 -11.17 -22.52 16.70
C ARG A 151 -11.43 -21.07 17.13
N CYS A 152 -12.59 -20.80 17.73
CA CYS A 152 -12.93 -19.47 18.23
C CYS A 152 -12.55 -19.26 19.72
N PRO A 153 -12.60 -18.01 20.23
CA PRO A 153 -12.33 -17.71 21.65
C PRO A 153 -13.21 -18.45 22.66
N ALA A 154 -14.40 -18.91 22.25
CA ALA A 154 -15.30 -19.68 23.09
C ALA A 154 -14.97 -21.19 23.12
N GLY A 155 -13.95 -21.64 22.38
CA GLY A 155 -13.59 -23.04 22.26
C GLY A 155 -14.35 -23.82 21.19
N GLU A 156 -15.36 -23.23 20.53
CA GLU A 156 -16.12 -23.88 19.45
C GLU A 156 -15.32 -23.94 18.13
N ASP A 157 -15.50 -25.03 17.40
CA ASP A 157 -14.92 -25.22 16.06
C ASP A 157 -15.88 -24.74 14.96
N LEU A 158 -15.37 -23.85 14.12
CA LEU A 158 -16.04 -23.31 12.95
C LEU A 158 -15.65 -24.19 11.74
N ILE A 159 -16.56 -25.05 11.33
CA ILE A 159 -16.37 -25.93 10.18
C ILE A 159 -16.43 -25.16 8.86
N TYR A 160 -15.76 -25.68 7.84
CA TYR A 160 -15.93 -25.24 6.45
C TYR A 160 -17.39 -25.42 6.01
N ARG A 161 -17.89 -24.46 5.22
CA ARG A 161 -19.29 -24.45 4.78
C ARG A 161 -19.41 -24.32 3.27
N TYR A 162 -18.78 -23.31 2.69
CA TYR A 162 -18.78 -23.11 1.25
C TYR A 162 -17.60 -22.24 0.81
N THR A 163 -17.39 -22.23 -0.51
CA THR A 163 -16.43 -21.37 -1.20
C THR A 163 -17.18 -20.35 -2.04
N SER A 164 -16.74 -19.09 -1.98
CA SER A 164 -17.19 -18.03 -2.89
C SER A 164 -16.00 -17.42 -3.60
N VAL A 165 -16.25 -16.85 -4.78
CA VAL A 165 -15.28 -16.01 -5.48
C VAL A 165 -15.77 -14.57 -5.39
N GLU A 166 -14.95 -13.70 -4.82
CA GLU A 166 -15.21 -12.27 -4.67
C GLU A 166 -14.00 -11.50 -5.15
N ASP A 167 -14.17 -10.56 -6.08
CA ASP A 167 -13.09 -9.77 -6.69
C ASP A 167 -11.92 -10.62 -7.22
N GLY A 168 -12.24 -11.82 -7.76
CA GLY A 168 -11.24 -12.77 -8.27
C GLY A 168 -10.52 -13.61 -7.20
N LEU A 169 -10.85 -13.43 -5.91
CA LEU A 169 -10.27 -14.19 -4.80
C LEU A 169 -11.18 -15.36 -4.41
N THR A 170 -10.60 -16.56 -4.34
CA THR A 170 -11.27 -17.74 -3.79
C THR A 170 -11.27 -17.68 -2.27
N LEU A 171 -12.46 -17.55 -1.67
CA LEU A 171 -12.66 -17.40 -0.23
C LEU A 171 -13.42 -18.60 0.34
N HIS A 172 -12.83 -19.25 1.32
CA HIS A 172 -13.47 -20.30 2.11
C HIS A 172 -14.13 -19.70 3.35
N SER A 173 -15.42 -20.04 3.56
CA SER A 173 -16.22 -19.53 4.67
C SER A 173 -16.42 -20.57 5.76
N TYR A 174 -16.20 -20.15 7.01
CA TYR A 174 -16.27 -20.98 8.21
C TYR A 174 -17.20 -20.36 9.24
N TRP A 175 -18.09 -21.16 9.83
CA TRP A 175 -18.86 -20.77 11.02
C TRP A 175 -19.44 -21.99 11.76
N SER A 176 -19.69 -21.79 13.05
CA SER A 176 -20.41 -22.74 13.90
C SER A 176 -21.87 -22.34 14.02
N SER A 177 -22.78 -23.32 14.01
CA SER A 177 -24.20 -23.08 14.29
C SER A 177 -24.47 -22.85 15.79
N ASN A 178 -23.50 -23.16 16.66
CA ASN A 178 -23.59 -22.96 18.10
C ASN A 178 -23.43 -21.49 18.53
N CYS A 179 -23.14 -20.58 17.60
CA CYS A 179 -22.99 -19.16 17.93
C CYS A 179 -24.23 -18.56 18.60
N GLN A 180 -25.44 -18.99 18.25
CA GLN A 180 -26.70 -18.39 18.74
C GLN A 180 -26.93 -18.62 20.24
N THR A 181 -26.32 -19.65 20.83
CA THR A 181 -26.40 -19.97 22.25
C THR A 181 -25.09 -19.69 23.00
N CYS A 182 -24.11 -19.09 22.33
CA CYS A 182 -22.77 -18.85 22.87
C CYS A 182 -22.76 -17.67 23.85
N ALA A 183 -22.17 -17.86 25.04
CA ALA A 183 -22.03 -16.81 26.05
C ALA A 183 -21.19 -15.59 25.58
N LEU A 184 -20.30 -15.80 24.59
CA LEU A 184 -19.46 -14.74 24.03
C LEU A 184 -20.06 -14.08 22.77
N HIS A 185 -21.31 -14.37 22.43
CA HIS A 185 -21.95 -13.94 21.18
C HIS A 185 -21.85 -12.42 20.95
N ASP A 186 -22.24 -11.61 21.95
CA ASP A 186 -22.31 -10.15 21.82
C ASP A 186 -20.93 -9.49 21.66
N GLN A 187 -19.88 -10.13 22.19
CA GLN A 187 -18.49 -9.73 22.01
C GLN A 187 -17.91 -10.21 20.67
N CYS A 188 -18.61 -11.10 19.96
CA CYS A 188 -18.12 -11.77 18.77
C CYS A 188 -18.76 -11.25 17.48
N THR A 189 -20.09 -11.09 17.45
CA THR A 189 -20.85 -10.73 16.24
C THR A 189 -22.18 -10.04 16.59
N THR A 190 -22.78 -9.34 15.62
CA THR A 190 -24.16 -8.83 15.71
C THR A 190 -25.14 -9.62 14.83
N GLY A 191 -24.62 -10.52 13.99
CA GLY A 191 -25.44 -11.41 13.17
C GLY A 191 -25.79 -12.68 13.93
N LYS A 192 -26.51 -13.59 13.29
CA LYS A 192 -26.83 -14.91 13.86
C LYS A 192 -25.60 -15.74 14.22
N GLU A 193 -24.54 -15.59 13.41
CA GLU A 193 -23.32 -16.39 13.49
C GLU A 193 -22.12 -15.50 13.16
N ARG A 194 -20.95 -15.84 13.71
CA ARG A 194 -19.69 -15.24 13.28
C ARG A 194 -19.13 -16.00 12.10
N ARG A 195 -19.07 -15.35 10.94
CA ARG A 195 -18.44 -15.91 9.73
C ARG A 195 -16.98 -15.47 9.63
N VAL A 196 -16.08 -16.43 9.53
CA VAL A 196 -14.66 -16.20 9.25
C VAL A 196 -14.41 -16.58 7.80
N ARG A 197 -13.80 -15.65 7.04
CA ARG A 197 -13.39 -15.88 5.65
C ARG A 197 -11.89 -16.04 5.58
N ARG A 198 -11.44 -17.11 4.93
CA ARG A 198 -10.04 -17.42 4.66
C ARG A 198 -9.81 -17.40 3.16
N TRP A 199 -8.85 -16.61 2.70
CA TRP A 199 -8.40 -16.72 1.32
C TRP A 199 -7.65 -18.04 1.11
N GLU A 200 -7.80 -18.68 -0.05
CA GLU A 200 -7.12 -19.95 -0.36
C GLU A 200 -5.60 -19.92 -0.11
N HIS A 201 -4.96 -18.75 -0.25
CA HIS A 201 -3.53 -18.55 0.02
C HIS A 201 -3.25 -17.75 1.31
N GLU A 202 -4.18 -17.74 2.28
CA GLU A 202 -3.99 -17.03 3.56
C GLU A 202 -2.72 -17.48 4.29
N ALA A 203 -2.29 -18.74 4.11
CA ALA A 203 -1.07 -19.29 4.71
C ALA A 203 0.19 -18.48 4.35
N VAL A 204 0.25 -17.89 3.14
CA VAL A 204 1.34 -17.01 2.69
C VAL A 204 1.38 -15.73 3.55
N VAL A 205 0.20 -15.16 3.80
CA VAL A 205 0.09 -13.94 4.60
C VAL A 205 0.39 -14.22 6.08
N GLU A 206 -0.08 -15.35 6.60
CA GLU A 206 0.23 -15.82 7.97
C GLU A 206 1.73 -16.15 8.14
N ALA A 207 2.39 -16.66 7.09
CA ALA A 207 3.85 -16.84 7.10
C ALA A 207 4.58 -15.49 7.16
N MET A 208 4.15 -14.51 6.36
CA MET A 208 4.69 -13.15 6.39
C MET A 208 4.50 -12.48 7.76
N GLU A 209 3.34 -12.63 8.40
CA GLU A 209 3.10 -12.12 9.76
C GLU A 209 4.03 -12.76 10.78
N ARG A 210 4.16 -14.09 10.77
CA ARG A 210 5.10 -14.80 11.65
C ARG A 210 6.55 -14.37 11.44
N ARG A 211 6.96 -14.08 10.20
CA ARG A 211 8.30 -13.54 9.90
C ARG A 211 8.47 -12.15 10.52
N LEU A 212 7.48 -11.29 10.35
CA LEU A 212 7.51 -9.93 10.88
C LEU A 212 7.55 -9.92 12.42
N ASP A 213 6.76 -10.77 13.09
CA ASP A 213 6.77 -10.91 14.55
C ASP A 213 8.12 -11.38 15.10
N ARG A 214 8.86 -12.18 14.32
CA ARG A 214 10.21 -12.65 14.65
C ARG A 214 11.32 -11.64 14.32
N THR A 215 10.99 -10.55 13.64
CA THR A 215 11.94 -9.55 13.12
C THR A 215 11.52 -8.14 13.59
N PRO A 216 11.57 -7.85 14.90
CA PRO A 216 11.02 -6.61 15.46
C PRO A 216 11.72 -5.35 14.94
N GLU A 217 12.98 -5.45 14.52
CA GLU A 217 13.75 -4.38 13.89
C GLU A 217 13.34 -4.04 12.44
N ALA A 218 12.55 -4.87 11.75
CA ALA A 218 12.23 -4.67 10.33
C ALA A 218 11.66 -3.27 10.05
N MET A 219 10.72 -2.80 10.87
CA MET A 219 10.13 -1.47 10.70
C MET A 219 11.10 -0.33 11.05
N ARG A 220 12.08 -0.59 11.92
CA ARG A 220 13.17 0.36 12.21
C ARG A 220 14.11 0.47 11.02
N ILE A 221 14.50 -0.66 10.43
CA ILE A 221 15.32 -0.72 9.21
C ILE A 221 14.62 0.05 8.08
N ARG A 222 13.36 -0.29 7.79
CA ARG A 222 12.54 0.43 6.79
C ARG A 222 12.63 1.94 6.97
N ARG A 223 12.40 2.42 8.20
CA ARG A 223 12.40 3.84 8.55
C ARG A 223 13.75 4.49 8.22
N GLN A 224 14.84 3.88 8.65
CA GLN A 224 16.19 4.40 8.43
C GLN A 224 16.60 4.35 6.94
N THR A 225 16.14 3.35 6.20
CA THR A 225 16.48 3.18 4.79
C THR A 225 15.76 4.19 3.89
N VAL A 226 14.43 4.29 4.00
CA VAL A 226 13.62 5.04 3.01
C VAL A 226 13.43 6.51 3.37
N GLU A 227 13.40 6.88 4.65
CA GLU A 227 13.15 8.29 5.05
C GLU A 227 14.31 9.20 4.63
N HIS A 228 15.55 8.69 4.62
CA HIS A 228 16.73 9.50 4.28
C HIS A 228 16.75 9.96 2.81
N PRO A 229 16.60 9.07 1.80
CA PRO A 229 16.48 9.49 0.41
C PRO A 229 15.30 10.43 0.17
N PHE A 230 14.10 10.11 0.67
CA PHE A 230 12.92 10.97 0.49
C PHE A 230 13.09 12.33 1.17
N GLY A 231 13.67 12.38 2.36
CA GLY A 231 13.97 13.64 3.06
C GLY A 231 14.95 14.50 2.27
N THR A 232 16.00 13.87 1.70
CA THR A 232 17.00 14.56 0.87
C THR A 232 16.38 15.11 -0.41
N LEU A 233 15.63 14.28 -1.14
CA LEU A 233 14.95 14.67 -2.37
C LEU A 233 13.97 15.82 -2.11
N LYS A 234 13.13 15.71 -1.08
CA LYS A 234 12.18 16.77 -0.71
C LYS A 234 12.89 18.05 -0.32
N ALA A 235 14.00 17.98 0.43
CA ALA A 235 14.78 19.16 0.77
C ALA A 235 15.40 19.83 -0.47
N TRP A 236 15.88 19.06 -1.45
CA TRP A 236 16.44 19.59 -2.70
C TRP A 236 15.38 20.20 -3.62
N MET A 237 14.19 19.58 -3.68
CA MET A 237 13.02 20.12 -4.40
C MET A 237 12.45 21.39 -3.72
N GLY A 238 12.83 21.65 -2.47
CA GLY A 238 12.36 22.79 -1.69
C GLY A 238 10.94 22.58 -1.14
N SER A 239 10.23 23.68 -0.87
CA SER A 239 8.82 23.66 -0.43
C SER A 239 7.84 23.34 -1.57
N THR A 240 8.34 23.18 -2.79
CA THR A 240 7.55 23.15 -4.02
C THR A 240 7.45 21.76 -4.62
N HIS A 241 6.22 21.46 -5.01
CA HIS A 241 5.75 20.42 -5.91
C HIS A 241 6.59 20.34 -7.18
N PHE A 242 6.45 19.23 -7.92
CA PHE A 242 6.98 19.08 -9.26
C PHE A 242 6.66 20.31 -10.13
N GLN A 243 7.64 20.77 -10.90
CA GLN A 243 7.50 21.94 -11.76
C GLN A 243 6.79 21.62 -13.08
N MET A 244 6.93 20.37 -13.54
CA MET A 244 6.31 19.88 -14.74
C MET A 244 4.84 19.50 -14.51
N LYS A 245 4.09 19.42 -15.61
CA LYS A 245 2.71 18.88 -15.65
C LYS A 245 2.64 17.68 -16.56
N THR A 246 1.61 16.86 -16.38
CA THR A 246 1.41 15.55 -17.02
C THR A 246 2.38 14.49 -16.54
N LEU A 247 1.89 13.26 -16.45
CA LEU A 247 2.58 12.13 -15.86
C LEU A 247 3.93 11.86 -16.52
N LYS A 248 4.03 12.01 -17.84
CA LYS A 248 5.27 11.79 -18.60
C LYS A 248 6.38 12.76 -18.18
N ASN A 249 6.07 14.06 -18.09
CA ASN A 249 7.07 15.06 -17.78
C ASN A 249 7.47 15.00 -16.31
N VAL A 250 6.49 14.79 -15.42
CA VAL A 250 6.76 14.65 -13.99
C VAL A 250 7.57 13.39 -13.68
N ARG A 251 7.33 12.27 -14.40
CA ARG A 251 8.20 11.08 -14.35
C ARG A 251 9.65 11.40 -14.70
N THR A 252 9.84 12.23 -15.72
CA THR A 252 11.18 12.64 -16.17
C THR A 252 11.87 13.48 -15.09
N GLU A 253 11.16 14.47 -14.55
CA GLU A 253 11.65 15.30 -13.44
C GLU A 253 12.03 14.47 -12.20
N ALA A 254 11.15 13.56 -11.77
CA ALA A 254 11.43 12.66 -10.65
C ALA A 254 12.66 11.79 -10.90
N SER A 255 12.81 11.26 -12.12
CA SER A 255 13.95 10.42 -12.50
C SER A 255 15.27 11.21 -12.47
N LEU A 256 15.27 12.47 -12.89
CA LEU A 256 16.46 13.33 -12.84
C LEU A 256 16.87 13.64 -11.39
N HIS A 257 15.91 13.90 -10.50
CA HIS A 257 16.20 14.10 -9.07
C HIS A 257 16.80 12.86 -8.42
N ILE A 258 16.24 11.68 -8.71
CA ILE A 258 16.72 10.39 -8.20
C ILE A 258 18.12 10.09 -8.75
N LEU A 259 18.35 10.35 -10.04
CA LEU A 259 19.65 10.19 -10.67
C LEU A 259 20.70 11.08 -10.00
N ALA A 260 20.40 12.36 -9.77
CA ALA A 260 21.29 13.28 -9.07
C ALA A 260 21.57 12.82 -7.62
N TYR A 261 20.56 12.30 -6.92
CA TYR A 261 20.72 11.74 -5.57
C TYR A 261 21.67 10.54 -5.57
N ASN A 262 21.42 9.56 -6.44
CA ASN A 262 22.25 8.37 -6.56
C ASN A 262 23.69 8.71 -6.96
N PHE A 263 23.91 9.64 -7.90
CA PHE A 263 25.26 10.09 -8.24
C PHE A 263 25.99 10.68 -7.04
N LYS A 264 25.33 11.54 -6.25
CA LYS A 264 25.94 12.11 -5.06
C LYS A 264 26.29 11.03 -4.02
N ARG A 265 25.43 10.02 -3.86
CA ARG A 265 25.70 8.85 -2.99
C ARG A 265 26.88 8.04 -3.50
N LEU A 266 26.93 7.73 -4.80
CA LEU A 266 28.04 7.00 -5.41
C LEU A 266 29.38 7.73 -5.25
N VAL A 267 29.41 9.05 -5.45
CA VAL A 267 30.62 9.86 -5.18
C VAL A 267 31.04 9.77 -3.72
N ALA A 268 30.10 9.77 -2.78
CA ALA A 268 30.40 9.66 -1.35
C ALA A 268 30.92 8.27 -0.95
N ILE A 269 30.47 7.20 -1.62
CA ILE A 269 30.84 5.81 -1.34
C ILE A 269 32.18 5.45 -2.01
N LEU A 270 32.29 5.72 -3.32
CA LEU A 270 33.41 5.27 -4.15
C LEU A 270 34.49 6.34 -4.34
N GLY A 271 34.14 7.62 -4.16
CA GLY A 271 34.96 8.75 -4.60
C GLY A 271 34.79 9.03 -6.11
N VAL A 272 35.24 10.22 -6.54
CA VAL A 272 35.02 10.71 -7.92
C VAL A 272 35.75 9.85 -8.96
N ARG A 273 37.03 9.54 -8.75
CA ARG A 273 37.84 8.82 -9.74
C ARG A 273 37.34 7.38 -9.98
N PRO A 274 37.10 6.56 -8.93
CA PRO A 274 36.58 5.21 -9.14
C PRO A 274 35.18 5.19 -9.77
N MET A 275 34.32 6.14 -9.41
CA MET A 275 32.99 6.27 -10.02
C MET A 275 33.08 6.55 -11.53
N ILE A 276 33.93 7.49 -11.97
CA ILE A 276 34.09 7.79 -13.40
C ILE A 276 34.58 6.55 -14.16
N ALA A 277 35.54 5.82 -13.59
CA ALA A 277 36.04 4.59 -14.21
C ALA A 277 34.94 3.54 -14.38
N ALA A 278 34.07 3.37 -13.38
CA ALA A 278 32.96 2.41 -13.41
C ALA A 278 31.84 2.76 -14.40
N ILE A 279 31.69 4.03 -14.81
CA ILE A 279 30.67 4.47 -15.78
C ILE A 279 31.16 4.29 -17.23
N GLN A 280 32.48 4.26 -17.43
CA GLN A 280 33.10 4.14 -18.75
C GLN A 280 33.17 2.69 -19.27
N THR A 281 32.88 1.72 -18.41
CA THR A 281 32.77 0.28 -18.71
C THR A 281 31.33 -0.11 -18.99
#